data_AF-A0A523RXV3-F1
#
_entry.id   AF-A0A523RXV3-F1
#
_cell.length_a   1.000
_cell.length_b   1.000
_cell.length_c   1.000
_cell.angle_alpha   90.00
_cell.angle_beta   90.00
_cell.angle_gamma   90.00
#
_symmetry.space_group_name_H-M   'P 1'
#
loop_
_entity.id
_entity.type
_entity.pdbx_description
1 polymer ?
#
loop_
_entity_poly.entity_id
_entity_poly.type
_entity_poly.pdbx_seq_one_letter_code
_entity_poly.pdbx_strand_id
1 'polypeptide(L)' 'MTICGICGRDALEDELCRYHHEASNNLKVAYEGWNEATGINWEEYLDRISQIEETGRWVIDVIEYIMTQDDPLTKM' A
#
# COMPACT_ATOMS: atom_id res chain seq x y z
N MET A 1 -18.53 -13.62 4.37
CA MET A 1 -17.37 -13.08 5.11
C MET A 1 -16.24 -12.98 4.12
N THR A 2 -15.83 -11.76 3.81
CA THR A 2 -14.64 -11.48 2.99
C THR A 2 -13.41 -11.49 3.89
N ILE A 3 -12.29 -11.93 3.35
CA ILE A 3 -11.04 -12.08 4.10
C ILE A 3 -10.01 -11.13 3.49
N CYS A 4 -9.18 -10.52 4.33
CA CYS A 4 -8.13 -9.61 3.92
C CYS A 4 -7.10 -10.35 3.06
N GLY A 5 -6.91 -9.89 1.82
CA GLY A 5 -5.95 -10.46 0.87
C GLY A 5 -4.49 -10.40 1.33
N ILE A 6 -4.18 -9.57 2.34
CA ILE A 6 -2.83 -9.36 2.86
C ILE A 6 -2.53 -10.20 4.11
N CYS A 7 -3.46 -10.26 5.08
CA CYS A 7 -3.18 -10.87 6.39
C CYS A 7 -4.22 -11.88 6.90
N GLY A 8 -5.27 -12.18 6.13
CA GLY A 8 -6.25 -13.19 6.52
C GLY A 8 -7.26 -12.77 7.59
N ARG A 9 -7.25 -11.52 8.05
CA ARG A 9 -8.28 -10.96 8.96
C ARG A 9 -9.60 -10.72 8.24
N ASP A 10 -10.68 -10.48 8.97
CA ASP A 10 -11.95 -10.07 8.36
C ASP A 10 -11.75 -8.79 7.53
N ALA A 11 -12.13 -8.87 6.26
CA ALA A 11 -12.10 -7.72 5.36
C ALA A 11 -13.34 -6.85 5.52
N LEU A 12 -13.18 -5.59 5.13
CA LEU A 12 -14.29 -4.71 4.79
C LEU A 12 -14.83 -5.09 3.40
N GLU A 13 -15.53 -4.16 2.75
CA GLU A 13 -16.05 -4.34 1.39
C GLU A 13 -14.93 -4.47 0.33
N ASP A 14 -13.74 -3.92 0.61
CA ASP A 14 -12.65 -3.75 -0.37
C ASP A 14 -11.53 -4.80 -0.27
N GLU A 15 -11.84 -6.03 0.17
CA GLU A 15 -10.87 -7.14 0.30
C GLU A 15 -9.67 -6.88 1.25
N LEU A 16 -9.67 -5.76 1.97
CA LEU A 16 -8.69 -5.39 2.98
C LEU A 16 -9.36 -5.32 4.36
N CYS A 17 -8.63 -5.72 5.40
CA CYS A 17 -9.07 -5.46 6.77
C CYS A 17 -9.00 -3.96 7.08
N ARG A 18 -9.71 -3.51 8.12
CA ARG A 18 -9.75 -2.10 8.54
C ARG A 18 -8.37 -1.42 8.62
N TYR A 19 -7.34 -2.15 9.08
CA TYR A 19 -6.00 -1.61 9.25
C TYR A 19 -5.27 -1.42 7.92
N HIS A 20 -5.33 -2.41 7.02
CA HIS A 20 -4.73 -2.31 5.69
C HIS A 20 -5.49 -1.34 4.79
N HIS A 21 -6.82 -1.24 4.93
CA HIS A 21 -7.61 -0.24 4.24
C HIS A 21 -7.23 1.19 4.68
N GLU A 22 -7.15 1.44 6.00
CA GLU A 22 -6.71 2.74 6.53
C GLU A 22 -5.27 3.08 6.12
N ALA A 23 -4.36 2.11 6.18
CA ALA A 23 -2.98 2.28 5.73
C ALA A 23 -2.89 2.62 4.24
N SER A 24 -3.67 1.94 3.39
CA SER A 24 -3.74 2.21 1.94
C SER A 24 -4.24 3.62 1.64
N ASN A 25 -5.27 4.07 2.35
CA ASN A 25 -5.78 5.43 2.18
C ASN A 25 -4.77 6.48 2.65
N ASN A 26 -4.15 6.30 3.82
CA ASN A 26 -3.13 7.21 4.31
C ASN A 26 -1.92 7.28 3.36
N LEU A 27 -1.49 6.14 2.80
CA LEU A 27 -0.40 6.06 1.84
C LEU A 27 -0.70 6.86 0.56
N LYS A 28 -1.92 6.74 0.01
CA LYS A 28 -2.38 7.47 -1.18
C LYS A 28 -2.53 8.97 -0.93
N VAL A 29 -3.12 9.37 0.19
CA VAL A 29 -3.28 10.79 0.54
C VAL A 29 -1.91 11.45 0.76
N ALA A 30 -0.98 10.78 1.43
CA ALA A 30 0.37 11.32 1.63
C ALA A 30 1.14 11.47 0.30
N TYR A 31 0.92 10.59 -0.68
CA TYR A 31 1.55 10.69 -1.99
C TYR A 31 1.22 11.98 -2.73
N GLU A 32 -0.03 12.47 -2.64
CA GLU A 32 -0.42 13.72 -3.30
C GLU A 32 0.50 14.87 -2.86
N GLY A 33 0.75 15.00 -1.56
CA GLY A 33 1.67 16.02 -1.02
C GLY A 33 3.13 15.82 -1.44
N TRP A 34 3.60 14.57 -1.54
CA TRP A 34 4.95 14.27 -2.03
C TRP A 34 5.10 14.56 -3.52
N ASN A 35 4.10 14.21 -4.34
CA ASN A 35 4.08 14.48 -5.76
C ASN A 35 4.05 15.99 -6.04
N GLU A 36 3.19 16.73 -5.35
CA GLU A 36 3.12 18.19 -5.48
C GLU A 36 4.43 18.88 -5.09
N ALA A 37 5.09 18.41 -4.03
CA ALA A 37 6.32 19.02 -3.53
C ALA A 37 7.58 18.64 -4.32
N THR A 38 7.63 17.43 -4.91
CA THR A 38 8.88 16.87 -5.45
C THR A 38 8.78 16.38 -6.90
N GLY A 39 7.58 16.20 -7.44
CA GLY A 39 7.35 15.60 -8.75
C GLY A 39 7.62 14.08 -8.79
N ILE A 40 7.81 13.43 -7.64
CA ILE A 40 8.05 11.99 -7.54
C ILE A 40 6.87 11.19 -8.11
N ASN A 41 7.17 10.12 -8.86
CA ASN A 41 6.11 9.23 -9.35
C ASN A 41 5.68 8.21 -8.27
N TRP A 42 4.59 7.48 -8.53
CA TRP A 42 4.00 6.55 -7.58
C TRP A 42 4.96 5.43 -7.15
N GLU A 43 5.65 4.80 -8.11
CA GLU A 43 6.56 3.69 -7.84
C GLU A 43 7.79 4.15 -7.02
N GLU A 44 8.40 5.28 -7.41
CA GLU A 44 9.50 5.90 -6.66
C GLU A 44 9.09 6.28 -5.24
N TYR A 45 7.86 6.74 -5.05
CA TYR A 45 7.32 7.05 -3.74
C TYR A 45 7.19 5.79 -2.88
N LEU A 46 6.60 4.71 -3.42
CA LEU A 46 6.47 3.44 -2.69
C LEU A 46 7.83 2.87 -2.28
N ASP A 47 8.81 2.89 -3.20
CA ASP A 47 10.18 2.45 -2.91
C ASP A 47 10.78 3.25 -1.75
N ARG A 48 10.70 4.58 -1.79
CA ARG A 48 11.21 5.43 -0.69
C ARG A 48 10.53 5.16 0.64
N ILE A 49 9.21 5.06 0.66
CA ILE A 49 8.47 4.81 1.91
C ILE A 49 8.79 3.43 2.49
N SER A 50 9.01 2.42 1.63
CA SER A 50 9.37 1.07 2.06
C SER A 50 10.74 0.98 2.76
N GLN A 51 11.64 1.93 2.46
CA GLN A 51 13.00 1.96 3.00
C GLN A 51 13.13 2.77 4.31
N ILE A 52 12.08 3.50 4.73
CA ILE A 52 12.07 4.25 5.99
C ILE A 52 11.77 3.28 7.15
N GLU A 53 12.70 3.19 8.11
CA GLU A 53 12.60 2.24 9.24
C GLU A 53 11.37 2.50 10.13
N GLU A 54 10.94 3.76 10.24
CA GLU A 54 9.79 4.17 11.04
C GLU A 54 8.44 3.92 10.34
N THR A 55 8.44 3.48 9.08
CA THR A 55 7.21 3.18 8.35
C THR A 55 6.47 2.02 9.03
N GLY A 56 5.22 2.28 9.42
CA GLY A 56 4.40 1.29 10.11
C GLY A 56 4.18 0.01 9.29
N ARG A 57 4.18 -1.15 9.95
CA ARG A 57 4.08 -2.46 9.29
C ARG A 57 2.87 -2.60 8.35
N TRP A 58 1.71 -2.05 8.70
CA TRP A 58 0.52 -2.09 7.86
C TRP A 58 0.71 -1.36 6.52
N VAL A 59 1.51 -0.28 6.51
CA VAL A 59 1.85 0.46 5.29
C VAL A 59 2.83 -0.36 4.46
N ILE A 60 3.85 -0.96 5.09
CA ILE A 60 4.80 -1.86 4.40
C ILE A 60 4.07 -3.02 3.72
N ASP A 61 3.16 -3.69 4.42
CA ASP A 61 2.39 -4.80 3.84
C ASP A 61 1.55 -4.34 2.62
N VAL A 62 0.98 -3.12 2.68
CA VAL A 62 0.23 -2.54 1.54
C VAL A 62 1.15 -2.26 0.36
N ILE A 63 2.34 -1.71 0.61
CA ILE A 63 3.34 -1.45 -0.44
C ILE A 63 3.73 -2.76 -1.12
N GLU A 64 4.09 -3.79 -0.36
CA GLU A 64 4.42 -5.13 -0.87
C GLU A 64 3.25 -5.71 -1.68
N TYR A 65 2.01 -5.57 -1.18
CA TYR A 65 0.82 -6.03 -1.90
C TYR A 65 0.62 -5.29 -3.23
N ILE A 66 0.77 -3.97 -3.28
CA ILE A 66 0.62 -3.18 -4.51
C ILE A 66 1.70 -3.56 -5.52
N MET A 67 2.96 -3.63 -5.09
CA MET A 67 4.09 -3.93 -5.98
C MET A 67 4.02 -5.37 -6.53
N THR A 68 3.50 -6.32 -5.75
CA THR A 68 3.31 -7.70 -6.22
C THR A 68 2.12 -7.87 -7.18
N GLN A 69 1.11 -7.01 -7.11
CA GLN A 69 -0.01 -7.01 -8.09
C GLN A 69 0.35 -6.30 -9.40
N ASP A 70 1.30 -5.35 -9.38
CA ASP A 70 1.80 -4.69 -10.58
C ASP A 70 2.97 -5.41 -11.26
N ASP A 71 3.48 -6.50 -10.68
CA ASP A 71 4.49 -7.35 -11.30
C ASP A 71 3.93 -7.98 -12.61
N PRO A 72 4.61 -7.82 -13.76
CA PRO A 72 4.21 -8.45 -15.01
C PRO A 72 4.09 -9.98 -14.94
N LEU A 73 4.76 -10.63 -13.99
CA LEU A 73 4.77 -12.08 -13.80
C LEU A 73 3.60 -12.60 -12.96
N THR A 74 2.85 -11.74 -12.26
CA THR A 74 1.67 -12.10 -11.47
C THR A 74 0.34 -11.75 -12.16
N LYS A 75 0.35 -10.94 -13.22
CA LYS A 75 -0.83 -10.64 -14.08
C LYS A 75 -1.16 -11.74 -15.13
N MET A 76 -0.73 -12.98 -14.92
CA MET A 76 -0.88 -14.09 -15.89
C MET A 76 -2.03 -15.05 -15.56
#